data_AF-A0A379S2X1-F1
#
_entry.id   AF-A0A379S2X1-F1
#
_cell.length_a   1.000
_cell.length_b   1.000
_cell.length_c   1.000
_cell.angle_alpha   90.00
_cell.angle_beta   90.00
_cell.angle_gamma   90.00
#
_symmetry.space_group_name_H-M   'P 1'
#
loop_
_entity.id
_entity.type
_entity.pdbx_description
1 polymer ?
#
loop_
_entity_poly.entity_id
_entity_poly.type
_entity_poly.pdbx_seq_one_letter_code
_entity_poly.pdbx_strand_id
1 'polypeptide(L)'
;MAGPSVPREARALHLAVADWLMPAREGEPDPADRWHASGQEDNAAAFSLFLDRLRETENFEKDAGFKAQISSWLALLAEDDVLRAKTFAMATEATSNCEDRVTLALHQMKNVQLVHNAEKGVYDNNLPGLVSTGREMFRMEMLERIAREKVRTLALVDEIEVYLAYQNKLKESLELTSVTAEMRFFGASGVTASDLRSAERQVKAAENSEFSEWLLQWGPLHSVLERKEPERFNALREKQISDYEHTYQMLSDTELKPSGLVGNTDADRTIGVRAMESAKKEFLNGLRPLVEEMLGSYLKVKARWRLN
;
A
#
# COMPACT_ATOMS: atom_id res chain seq x y z
N MET A 1 -21.27 -21.78 7.09
CA MET A 1 -20.41 -21.47 8.23
C MET A 1 -19.01 -21.91 7.86
N ALA A 2 -18.07 -20.98 7.66
CA ALA A 2 -16.67 -21.35 7.58
C ALA A 2 -16.25 -21.82 8.99
N GLY A 3 -15.67 -23.02 9.08
CA GLY A 3 -15.14 -23.53 10.34
C GLY A 3 -13.98 -22.64 10.84
N PRO A 4 -13.59 -22.76 12.12
CA PRO A 4 -12.43 -22.04 12.64
C PRO A 4 -11.21 -22.41 11.78
N SER A 5 -10.60 -21.42 11.15
CA SER A 5 -9.35 -21.57 10.40
C SER A 5 -8.29 -22.12 11.34
N VAL A 6 -7.82 -23.34 11.08
CA VAL A 6 -6.68 -23.92 11.80
C VAL A 6 -5.50 -22.94 11.64
N PRO A 7 -4.79 -22.56 12.72
CA PRO A 7 -3.59 -21.74 12.60
C PRO A 7 -2.61 -22.45 11.68
N ARG A 8 -2.35 -21.85 10.52
CA ARG A 8 -1.45 -22.44 9.54
C ARG A 8 -0.02 -22.23 10.03
N GLU A 9 0.72 -23.32 10.22
CA GLU A 9 2.14 -23.23 10.54
C GLU A 9 2.91 -22.70 9.33
N ALA A 10 3.78 -21.71 9.58
CA ALA A 10 4.64 -21.15 8.55
C ALA A 10 5.69 -22.18 8.14
N ARG A 11 5.78 -22.51 6.86
CA ARG A 11 6.91 -23.28 6.33
C ARG A 11 8.16 -22.41 6.21
N ALA A 12 9.30 -23.04 6.02
CA ALA A 12 10.56 -22.33 5.84
C ALA A 12 10.52 -21.37 4.63
N LEU A 13 11.03 -20.15 4.80
CA LEU A 13 10.88 -19.06 3.83
C LEU A 13 11.43 -19.40 2.43
N HIS A 14 12.59 -20.06 2.35
CA HIS A 14 13.17 -20.46 1.06
C HIS A 14 12.23 -21.37 0.26
N LEU A 15 11.45 -22.24 0.92
CA LEU A 15 10.44 -23.06 0.25
C LEU A 15 9.30 -22.19 -0.27
N ALA A 16 8.84 -21.22 0.54
CA ALA A 16 7.81 -20.26 0.14
C ALA A 16 8.21 -19.47 -1.10
N VAL A 17 9.45 -18.99 -1.13
CA VAL A 17 10.00 -18.25 -2.25
C VAL A 17 10.21 -19.13 -3.49
N ALA A 18 10.67 -20.37 -3.32
CA ALA A 18 10.92 -21.29 -4.44
C ALA A 18 9.70 -21.47 -5.35
N ASP A 19 8.49 -21.47 -4.78
CA ASP A 19 7.24 -21.59 -5.55
C ASP A 19 7.06 -20.43 -6.55
N TRP A 20 7.61 -19.26 -6.27
CA TRP A 20 7.50 -18.05 -7.09
C TRP A 20 8.64 -17.89 -8.10
N LEU A 21 9.79 -18.52 -7.85
CA LEU A 21 10.96 -18.39 -8.71
C LEU A 21 10.91 -19.39 -9.87
N MET A 22 11.59 -19.04 -10.97
CA MET A 22 11.83 -20.02 -12.03
C MET A 22 12.87 -21.04 -11.54
N PRO A 23 12.68 -22.33 -11.84
CA PRO A 23 13.65 -23.35 -11.45
C PRO A 23 15.02 -23.06 -12.06
N ALA A 24 16.07 -23.35 -11.30
CA ALA A 24 17.45 -23.21 -11.75
C ALA A 24 17.70 -24.00 -13.04
N ARG A 25 18.55 -23.46 -13.92
CA ARG A 25 19.08 -24.26 -15.03
C ARG A 25 20.07 -25.28 -14.50
N GLU A 26 20.23 -26.39 -15.22
CA GLU A 26 21.15 -27.45 -14.84
C GLU A 26 22.58 -26.90 -14.66
N GLY A 27 23.12 -26.99 -13.44
CA GLY A 27 24.44 -26.48 -13.05
C GLY A 27 24.46 -25.09 -12.38
N GLU A 28 23.33 -24.41 -12.25
CA GLU A 28 23.20 -23.16 -11.50
C GLU A 28 22.71 -23.42 -10.05
N PRO A 29 23.15 -22.62 -9.06
CA PRO A 29 22.62 -22.71 -7.69
C PRO A 29 21.13 -22.34 -7.67
N ASP A 30 20.36 -22.92 -6.75
CA ASP A 30 18.93 -22.66 -6.66
C ASP A 30 18.72 -21.18 -6.31
N PRO A 31 17.94 -20.41 -7.10
CA PRO A 31 17.58 -19.04 -6.75
C PRO A 31 16.99 -18.90 -5.32
N ALA A 32 16.34 -19.95 -4.82
CA ALA A 32 15.80 -19.99 -3.47
C ALA A 32 16.89 -20.14 -2.38
N ASP A 33 18.10 -20.59 -2.71
CA ASP A 33 19.17 -20.82 -1.72
C ASP A 33 19.53 -19.55 -0.96
N ARG A 34 19.46 -18.40 -1.64
CA ARG A 34 19.72 -17.07 -1.07
C ARG A 34 18.78 -16.72 0.09
N TRP A 35 17.62 -17.37 0.15
CA TRP A 35 16.59 -17.12 1.18
C TRP A 35 16.75 -18.01 2.42
N HIS A 36 17.71 -18.94 2.45
CA HIS A 36 17.99 -19.73 3.65
C HIS A 36 18.41 -18.86 4.83
N ALA A 37 19.34 -17.92 4.59
CA ALA A 37 19.82 -16.99 5.62
C ALA A 37 18.68 -16.05 6.06
N SER A 38 17.95 -15.49 5.10
CA SER A 38 16.81 -14.59 5.38
C SER A 38 15.64 -15.29 6.08
N GLY A 39 15.56 -16.62 6.02
CA GLY A 39 14.59 -17.40 6.79
C GLY A 39 14.80 -17.34 8.31
N GLN A 40 15.93 -16.85 8.79
CA GLN A 40 16.22 -16.64 10.22
C GLN A 40 16.02 -15.18 10.66
N GLU A 41 15.66 -14.27 9.76
CA GLU A 41 15.38 -12.87 10.08
C GLU A 41 14.05 -12.72 10.81
N ASP A 42 13.92 -11.64 11.59
CA ASP A 42 12.67 -11.30 12.26
C ASP A 42 11.52 -11.18 11.26
N ASN A 43 10.35 -11.71 11.62
CA ASN A 43 9.13 -11.68 10.80
C ASN A 43 9.18 -12.51 9.49
N ALA A 44 10.25 -13.25 9.22
CA ALA A 44 10.36 -14.14 8.05
C ALA A 44 9.22 -15.16 7.95
N ALA A 45 8.76 -15.69 9.08
CA ALA A 45 7.64 -16.64 9.15
C ALA A 45 6.32 -16.01 8.70
N ALA A 46 6.05 -14.75 9.07
CA ALA A 46 4.87 -14.01 8.64
C ALA A 46 4.90 -13.76 7.13
N PHE A 47 6.06 -13.40 6.58
CA PHE A 47 6.23 -13.22 5.15
C PHE A 47 6.08 -14.53 4.36
N SER A 48 6.57 -15.65 4.90
CA SER A 48 6.35 -17.00 4.35
C SER A 48 4.85 -17.32 4.25
N LEU A 49 4.07 -17.10 5.32
CA LEU A 49 2.62 -17.28 5.31
C LEU A 49 1.91 -16.37 4.30
N PHE A 50 2.37 -15.12 4.17
CA PHE A 50 1.83 -14.20 3.18
C PHE A 50 2.03 -14.72 1.75
N LEU A 51 3.23 -15.21 1.41
CA LEU A 51 3.52 -15.80 0.09
C LEU A 51 2.68 -17.06 -0.16
N ASP A 52 2.45 -17.88 0.86
CA ASP A 52 1.59 -19.06 0.74
C ASP A 52 0.14 -18.70 0.44
N ARG A 53 -0.41 -17.68 1.11
CA ARG A 53 -1.76 -17.21 0.80
C ARG A 53 -1.87 -16.63 -0.60
N LEU A 54 -0.86 -15.86 -1.02
CA LEU A 54 -0.84 -15.28 -2.36
C LEU A 54 -0.78 -16.36 -3.45
N ARG A 55 -0.15 -17.51 -3.14
CA ARG A 55 -0.05 -18.68 -4.03
C ARG A 55 -1.39 -19.40 -4.21
N GLU A 56 -2.31 -19.29 -3.26
CA GLU A 56 -3.62 -19.99 -3.33
C GLU A 56 -4.60 -19.36 -4.32
N THR A 57 -4.25 -18.21 -4.88
CA THR A 57 -4.99 -17.57 -5.96
C THR A 57 -4.92 -18.38 -7.24
N GLU A 58 -6.00 -18.42 -8.01
CA GLU A 58 -6.01 -18.97 -9.36
C GLU A 58 -4.97 -18.26 -10.25
N ASN A 59 -4.65 -17.00 -9.96
CA ASN A 59 -3.63 -16.24 -10.67
C ASN A 59 -2.22 -16.79 -10.52
N PHE A 60 -1.87 -17.40 -9.40
CA PHE A 60 -0.57 -18.05 -9.26
C PHE A 60 -0.36 -19.15 -10.32
N GLU A 61 -1.40 -19.95 -10.57
CA GLU A 61 -1.36 -21.06 -11.53
C GLU A 61 -1.62 -20.59 -12.97
N LYS A 62 -2.49 -19.60 -13.17
CA LYS A 62 -3.04 -19.25 -14.49
C LYS A 62 -2.47 -17.97 -15.10
N ASP A 63 -1.79 -17.12 -14.33
CA ASP A 63 -1.21 -15.84 -14.77
C ASP A 63 0.32 -15.86 -14.59
N ALA A 64 1.02 -16.23 -15.67
CA ALA A 64 2.48 -16.24 -15.70
C ALA A 64 3.07 -14.84 -15.49
N GLY A 65 2.33 -13.80 -15.87
CA GLY A 65 2.73 -12.42 -15.63
C GLY A 65 2.73 -12.09 -14.15
N PHE A 66 1.69 -12.50 -13.41
CA PHE A 66 1.59 -12.28 -11.97
C PHE A 66 2.76 -12.95 -11.23
N LYS A 67 3.05 -14.21 -11.57
CA LYS A 67 4.21 -14.92 -11.02
C LYS A 67 5.53 -14.19 -11.32
N ALA A 68 5.72 -13.69 -12.55
CA ALA A 68 6.90 -12.92 -12.92
C ALA A 68 7.02 -11.59 -12.14
N GLN A 69 5.90 -10.91 -11.88
CA GLN A 69 5.86 -9.67 -11.11
C GLN A 69 6.31 -9.90 -9.66
N ILE A 70 5.79 -10.95 -9.01
CA ILE A 70 6.19 -11.31 -7.65
C ILE A 70 7.64 -11.80 -7.61
N SER A 71 8.07 -12.60 -8.59
CA SER A 71 9.47 -13.04 -8.71
C SER A 71 10.45 -11.88 -8.85
N SER A 72 10.15 -10.89 -9.71
CA SER A 72 10.98 -9.68 -9.86
C SER A 72 11.04 -8.87 -8.57
N TRP A 73 9.92 -8.80 -7.83
CA TRP A 73 9.90 -8.13 -6.53
C TRP A 73 10.72 -8.86 -5.48
N LEU A 74 10.63 -10.19 -5.40
CA LEU A 74 11.47 -11.01 -4.52
C LEU A 74 12.96 -10.83 -4.84
N ALA A 75 13.33 -10.75 -6.12
CA ALA A 75 14.71 -10.46 -6.51
C ALA A 75 15.22 -9.12 -5.94
N LEU A 76 14.37 -8.08 -5.89
CA LEU A 76 14.73 -6.80 -5.27
C LEU A 76 14.90 -6.91 -3.75
N LEU A 77 14.05 -7.69 -3.07
CA LEU A 77 14.16 -7.92 -1.63
C LEU A 77 15.42 -8.73 -1.26
N ALA A 78 15.84 -9.64 -2.13
CA ALA A 78 17.04 -10.45 -1.90
C ALA A 78 18.33 -9.61 -1.92
N GLU A 79 18.36 -8.48 -2.62
CA GLU A 79 19.55 -7.63 -2.78
C GLU A 79 19.57 -6.46 -1.76
N ASP A 80 18.52 -6.28 -0.95
CA ASP A 80 18.36 -5.12 -0.07
C ASP A 80 17.81 -5.50 1.31
N ASP A 81 18.72 -5.71 2.25
CA ASP A 81 18.41 -6.16 3.62
C ASP A 81 17.48 -5.21 4.38
N VAL A 82 17.63 -3.89 4.18
CA VAL A 82 16.79 -2.89 4.84
C VAL A 82 15.38 -2.92 4.28
N LEU A 83 15.24 -2.99 2.95
CA LEU A 83 13.93 -3.13 2.32
C LEU A 83 13.26 -4.45 2.71
N ARG A 84 14.02 -5.54 2.76
CA ARG A 84 13.53 -6.86 3.16
C ARG A 84 13.01 -6.86 4.59
N ALA A 85 13.77 -6.31 5.54
CA ALA A 85 13.36 -6.19 6.93
C ALA A 85 12.07 -5.35 7.09
N LYS A 86 11.98 -4.19 6.41
CA LYS A 86 10.77 -3.36 6.41
C LYS A 86 9.56 -4.11 5.81
N THR A 87 9.78 -4.89 4.76
CA THR A 87 8.74 -5.69 4.10
C THR A 87 8.26 -6.84 4.99
N PHE A 88 9.15 -7.53 5.69
CA PHE A 88 8.79 -8.61 6.60
C PHE A 88 7.99 -8.08 7.79
N ALA A 89 8.38 -6.94 8.36
CA ALA A 89 7.61 -6.29 9.42
C ALA A 89 6.16 -5.99 9.00
N MET A 90 5.96 -5.49 7.77
CA MET A 90 4.63 -5.25 7.21
C MET A 90 3.82 -6.56 7.05
N ALA A 91 4.47 -7.69 6.76
CA ALA A 91 3.81 -8.99 6.67
C ALA A 91 3.21 -9.44 8.01
N THR A 92 3.84 -9.09 9.13
CA THR A 92 3.31 -9.39 10.47
C THR A 92 2.00 -8.66 10.72
N GLU A 93 1.89 -7.38 10.39
CA GLU A 93 0.63 -6.61 10.52
C GLU A 93 -0.49 -7.18 9.65
N ALA A 94 -0.15 -7.62 8.44
CA ALA A 94 -1.06 -8.23 7.49
C ALA A 94 -1.59 -9.61 7.93
N THR A 95 -0.75 -10.40 8.60
CA THR A 95 -1.08 -11.77 9.03
C THR A 95 -1.72 -11.85 10.42
N SER A 96 -1.55 -10.80 11.24
CA SER A 96 -2.09 -10.73 12.60
C SER A 96 -3.49 -10.13 12.70
N ASN A 97 -3.88 -9.28 11.76
CA ASN A 97 -5.26 -8.79 11.67
C ASN A 97 -6.17 -9.89 11.10
N CYS A 98 -7.14 -10.33 11.89
CA CYS A 98 -8.07 -11.44 11.60
C CYS A 98 -9.04 -11.21 10.41
N GLU A 99 -8.74 -10.28 9.52
CA GLU A 99 -9.43 -10.17 8.23
C GLU A 99 -8.40 -10.50 7.14
N ASP A 100 -8.72 -11.49 6.30
CA ASP A 100 -7.87 -12.07 5.25
C ASP A 100 -7.47 -11.09 4.14
N ARG A 101 -6.76 -10.01 4.47
CA ARG A 101 -6.51 -8.86 3.58
C ARG A 101 -5.13 -8.95 2.90
N VAL A 102 -4.90 -10.03 2.16
CA VAL A 102 -3.62 -10.29 1.46
C VAL A 102 -3.36 -9.25 0.35
N THR A 103 -4.39 -8.75 -0.31
CA THR A 103 -4.28 -7.69 -1.34
C THR A 103 -3.83 -6.36 -0.74
N LEU A 104 -4.45 -5.94 0.37
CA LEU A 104 -4.05 -4.77 1.14
C LEU A 104 -2.59 -4.90 1.58
N ALA A 105 -2.22 -6.06 2.11
CA ALA A 105 -0.85 -6.34 2.53
C ALA A 105 0.16 -6.20 1.39
N LEU A 106 -0.15 -6.78 0.22
CA LEU A 106 0.70 -6.64 -0.98
C LEU A 106 0.82 -5.15 -1.38
N HIS A 107 -0.28 -4.42 -1.39
CA HIS A 107 -0.29 -3.00 -1.71
C HIS A 107 0.54 -2.17 -0.70
N GLN A 108 0.41 -2.44 0.60
CA GLN A 108 1.21 -1.81 1.66
C GLN A 108 2.70 -2.13 1.51
N MET A 109 3.06 -3.39 1.23
CA MET A 109 4.44 -3.80 1.00
C MET A 109 5.04 -3.12 -0.25
N LYS A 110 4.26 -2.95 -1.33
CA LYS A 110 4.68 -2.15 -2.47
C LYS A 110 4.89 -0.69 -2.09
N ASN A 111 4.03 -0.11 -1.26
CA ASN A 111 4.23 1.25 -0.76
C ASN A 111 5.53 1.36 0.08
N VAL A 112 5.84 0.38 0.92
CA VAL A 112 7.12 0.30 1.66
C VAL A 112 8.32 0.33 0.70
N GLN A 113 8.26 -0.42 -0.41
CA GLN A 113 9.29 -0.38 -1.45
C GLN A 113 9.43 1.01 -2.06
N LEU A 114 8.33 1.71 -2.34
CA LEU A 114 8.35 3.04 -2.93
C LEU A 114 8.90 4.09 -1.96
N VAL A 115 8.57 3.98 -0.67
CA VAL A 115 9.15 4.83 0.39
C VAL A 115 10.65 4.62 0.44
N HIS A 116 11.11 3.37 0.45
CA HIS A 116 12.54 3.03 0.48
C HIS A 116 13.29 3.57 -0.76
N ASN A 117 12.69 3.45 -1.94
CA ASN A 117 13.25 4.04 -3.17
C ASN A 117 13.35 5.57 -3.07
N ALA A 118 12.34 6.22 -2.50
CA ALA A 118 12.33 7.66 -2.26
C ALA A 118 13.40 8.09 -1.24
N GLU A 119 13.54 7.37 -0.13
CA GLU A 119 14.60 7.59 0.86
C GLU A 119 16.00 7.46 0.24
N LYS A 120 16.19 6.54 -0.70
CA LYS A 120 17.43 6.37 -1.49
C LYS A 120 17.64 7.45 -2.56
N GLY A 121 16.67 8.35 -2.77
CA GLY A 121 16.76 9.44 -3.73
C GLY A 121 16.50 9.05 -5.18
N VAL A 122 15.90 7.88 -5.44
CA VAL A 122 15.56 7.41 -6.81
C VAL A 122 14.72 8.44 -7.57
N TYR A 123 13.91 9.21 -6.87
CA TYR A 123 12.99 10.20 -7.44
C TYR A 123 13.53 11.65 -7.42
N ASP A 124 14.69 11.92 -6.83
CA ASP A 124 15.18 13.30 -6.61
C ASP A 124 15.32 14.07 -7.93
N ASN A 125 15.74 13.37 -8.98
CA ASN A 125 15.88 13.88 -10.36
C ASN A 125 14.75 13.43 -11.31
N ASN A 126 13.73 12.74 -10.78
CA ASN A 126 12.62 12.20 -11.57
C ASN A 126 11.27 12.43 -10.87
N LEU A 127 10.98 13.70 -10.60
CA LEU A 127 9.68 14.15 -10.06
C LEU A 127 8.48 13.74 -10.92
N PRO A 128 8.54 13.74 -12.28
CA PRO A 128 7.46 13.18 -13.10
C PRO A 128 7.21 11.69 -12.82
N GLY A 129 8.28 10.91 -12.63
CA GLY A 129 8.19 9.50 -12.26
C GLY A 129 7.55 9.28 -10.88
N LEU A 130 7.87 10.14 -9.90
CA LEU A 130 7.22 10.12 -8.59
C LEU A 130 5.70 10.34 -8.71
N VAL A 131 5.29 11.37 -9.46
CA VAL A 131 3.86 11.68 -9.68
C VAL A 131 3.17 10.54 -10.44
N SER A 132 3.80 9.99 -11.48
CA SER A 132 3.24 8.86 -12.22
C SER A 132 3.03 7.64 -11.33
N THR A 133 4.03 7.33 -10.50
CA THR A 133 3.98 6.22 -9.53
C THR A 133 2.87 6.45 -8.50
N GLY A 134 2.79 7.67 -7.94
CA GLY A 134 1.74 8.01 -6.97
C GLY A 134 0.34 7.88 -7.57
N ARG A 135 0.14 8.30 -8.83
CA ARG A 135 -1.15 8.15 -9.53
C ARG A 135 -1.53 6.69 -9.73
N GLU A 136 -0.57 5.84 -10.08
CA GLU A 136 -0.83 4.40 -10.18
C GLU A 136 -1.21 3.81 -8.82
N MET A 137 -0.46 4.13 -7.76
CA MET A 137 -0.77 3.67 -6.39
C MET A 137 -2.16 4.12 -5.93
N PHE A 138 -2.54 5.37 -6.20
CA PHE A 138 -3.89 5.88 -5.93
C PHE A 138 -4.97 5.04 -6.62
N ARG A 139 -4.78 4.71 -7.91
CA ARG A 139 -5.73 3.87 -8.65
C ARG A 139 -5.83 2.48 -8.06
N MET A 140 -4.70 1.90 -7.66
CA MET A 140 -4.65 0.58 -7.04
C MET A 140 -5.40 0.55 -5.70
N GLU A 141 -5.20 1.56 -4.85
CA GLU A 141 -5.95 1.73 -3.59
C GLU A 141 -7.46 1.84 -3.83
N MET A 142 -7.85 2.61 -4.85
CA MET A 142 -9.26 2.75 -5.22
C MET A 142 -9.85 1.44 -5.73
N LEU A 143 -9.13 0.68 -6.55
CA LEU A 143 -9.55 -0.65 -7.00
C LEU A 143 -9.66 -1.64 -5.85
N GLU A 144 -8.78 -1.56 -4.86
CA GLU A 144 -8.80 -2.40 -3.66
C GLU A 144 -10.09 -2.15 -2.87
N ARG A 145 -10.43 -0.87 -2.66
CA ARG A 145 -11.69 -0.48 -2.00
C ARG A 145 -12.93 -0.98 -2.75
N ILE A 146 -12.96 -0.82 -4.07
CA ILE A 146 -14.06 -1.28 -4.94
C ILE A 146 -14.17 -2.82 -4.89
N ALA A 147 -13.04 -3.52 -4.95
CA ALA A 147 -12.99 -4.98 -4.85
C ALA A 147 -13.59 -5.45 -3.52
N ARG A 148 -13.18 -4.82 -2.40
CA ARG A 148 -13.71 -5.11 -1.08
C ARG A 148 -15.22 -4.89 -0.97
N GLU A 149 -15.72 -3.81 -1.55
CA GLU A 149 -17.17 -3.56 -1.61
C GLU A 149 -17.89 -4.64 -2.43
N LYS A 150 -17.30 -5.08 -3.54
CA LYS A 150 -17.84 -6.16 -4.37
C LYS A 150 -17.84 -7.51 -3.66
N VAL A 151 -16.76 -7.87 -2.96
CA VAL A 151 -16.65 -9.14 -2.21
C VAL A 151 -17.79 -9.29 -1.21
N ARG A 152 -18.19 -8.21 -0.53
CA ARG A 152 -19.33 -8.21 0.40
C ARG A 152 -20.68 -8.57 -0.25
N THR A 153 -20.77 -8.48 -1.58
CA THR A 153 -21.98 -8.84 -2.35
C THR A 153 -21.94 -10.25 -2.92
N LEU A 154 -20.79 -10.93 -2.87
CA LEU A 154 -20.57 -12.25 -3.45
C LEU A 154 -20.62 -13.32 -2.36
N ALA A 155 -21.23 -14.46 -2.68
CA ALA A 155 -21.12 -15.65 -1.85
C ALA A 155 -19.94 -16.50 -2.35
N LEU A 156 -19.01 -16.87 -1.46
CA LEU A 156 -17.95 -17.86 -1.72
C LEU A 156 -16.92 -17.47 -2.81
N VAL A 157 -16.45 -16.22 -2.82
CA VAL A 157 -15.36 -15.76 -3.70
C VAL A 157 -14.22 -15.18 -2.87
N ASP A 158 -12.99 -15.50 -3.28
CA ASP A 158 -11.76 -14.97 -2.67
C ASP A 158 -11.59 -13.48 -3.00
N GLU A 159 -11.25 -12.66 -2.01
CA GLU A 159 -11.02 -11.21 -2.18
C GLU A 159 -9.89 -10.90 -3.17
N ILE A 160 -8.85 -11.73 -3.16
CA ILE A 160 -7.68 -11.56 -4.03
C ILE A 160 -8.08 -11.75 -5.50
N GLU A 161 -8.93 -12.74 -5.80
CA GLU A 161 -9.46 -12.99 -7.14
C GLU A 161 -10.27 -11.81 -7.69
N VAL A 162 -11.13 -11.20 -6.85
CA VAL A 162 -11.93 -10.03 -7.23
C VAL A 162 -11.03 -8.84 -7.56
N TYR A 163 -10.03 -8.57 -6.69
CA TYR A 163 -9.11 -7.46 -6.89
C TYR A 163 -8.23 -7.63 -8.12
N LEU A 164 -7.63 -8.81 -8.30
CA LEU A 164 -6.80 -9.13 -9.47
C LEU A 164 -7.63 -9.06 -10.76
N ALA A 165 -8.91 -9.45 -10.73
CA ALA A 165 -9.80 -9.28 -11.88
C ALA A 165 -9.98 -7.81 -12.26
N TYR A 166 -10.19 -6.90 -11.29
CA TYR A 166 -10.25 -5.46 -11.59
C TYR A 166 -8.94 -4.93 -12.15
N GLN A 167 -7.80 -5.24 -11.53
CA GLN A 167 -6.48 -4.80 -11.99
C GLN A 167 -6.21 -5.25 -13.43
N ASN A 168 -6.36 -6.54 -13.70
CA ASN A 168 -6.07 -7.10 -15.01
C ASN A 168 -7.00 -6.57 -16.10
N LYS A 169 -8.30 -6.43 -15.81
CA LYS A 169 -9.28 -5.95 -16.80
C LYS A 169 -9.25 -4.45 -17.01
N LEU A 170 -8.81 -3.68 -16.01
CA LEU A 170 -8.72 -2.23 -16.11
C LEU A 170 -7.31 -1.72 -16.40
N LYS A 171 -6.31 -2.60 -16.47
CA LYS A 171 -4.90 -2.29 -16.75
C LYS A 171 -4.73 -1.26 -17.86
N GLU A 172 -5.27 -1.52 -19.04
CA GLU A 172 -5.12 -0.62 -20.19
C GLU A 172 -5.88 0.68 -19.97
N SER A 173 -7.13 0.59 -19.51
CA SER A 173 -8.03 1.74 -19.33
C SER A 173 -7.60 2.72 -18.22
N LEU A 174 -6.85 2.22 -17.22
CA LEU A 174 -6.33 2.94 -16.07
C LEU A 174 -4.80 3.05 -16.08
N GLU A 175 -4.14 2.66 -17.17
CA GLU A 175 -2.68 2.73 -17.35
C GLU A 175 -1.90 2.14 -16.15
N LEU A 176 -2.26 0.93 -15.70
CA LEU A 176 -1.59 0.25 -14.59
C LEU A 176 -0.31 -0.43 -15.09
N THR A 177 0.83 0.23 -14.97
CA THR A 177 2.10 -0.23 -15.56
C THR A 177 2.74 -1.37 -14.78
N SER A 178 2.44 -1.48 -13.48
CA SER A 178 2.96 -2.52 -12.59
C SER A 178 2.24 -3.86 -12.76
N VAL A 179 1.02 -3.87 -13.29
CA VAL A 179 0.22 -5.07 -13.51
C VAL A 179 0.66 -5.72 -14.83
N THR A 180 0.89 -7.02 -14.85
CA THR A 180 1.29 -7.76 -16.05
C THR A 180 0.09 -8.07 -16.96
N ALA A 181 0.34 -8.39 -18.23
CA ALA A 181 -0.73 -8.63 -19.20
C ALA A 181 -1.07 -10.12 -19.24
N GLU A 182 -2.37 -10.39 -19.39
CA GLU A 182 -3.02 -11.69 -19.62
C GLU A 182 -3.58 -12.43 -18.39
N MET A 183 -4.84 -12.14 -18.08
CA MET A 183 -5.71 -13.06 -17.33
C MET A 183 -6.59 -13.81 -18.33
N ARG A 184 -6.28 -15.09 -18.60
CA ARG A 184 -7.03 -15.96 -19.52
C ARG A 184 -8.37 -16.42 -18.93
N PHE A 185 -8.54 -16.41 -17.61
CA PHE A 185 -9.74 -16.90 -16.93
C PHE A 185 -10.37 -15.84 -16.02
N PHE A 186 -11.51 -15.29 -16.46
CA PHE A 186 -12.28 -14.25 -15.78
C PHE A 186 -13.50 -14.80 -15.03
N GLY A 187 -13.93 -16.02 -15.35
CA GLY A 187 -15.23 -16.55 -14.92
C GLY A 187 -15.40 -16.78 -13.42
N ALA A 188 -14.31 -16.80 -12.64
CA ALA A 188 -14.32 -17.16 -11.22
C ALA A 188 -14.48 -15.97 -10.25
N SER A 189 -14.28 -14.72 -10.70
CA SER A 189 -14.26 -13.55 -9.79
C SER A 189 -15.63 -12.94 -9.47
N GLY A 190 -16.69 -13.32 -10.20
CA GLY A 190 -18.02 -12.71 -10.04
C GLY A 190 -18.10 -11.22 -10.40
N VAL A 191 -17.04 -10.65 -10.99
CA VAL A 191 -16.99 -9.28 -11.53
C VAL A 191 -17.67 -9.27 -12.89
N THR A 192 -18.59 -8.33 -13.11
CA THR A 192 -19.30 -8.20 -14.40
C THR A 192 -18.71 -7.09 -15.27
N ALA A 193 -19.03 -7.08 -16.56
CA ALA A 193 -18.67 -5.97 -17.44
C ALA A 193 -19.25 -4.62 -16.99
N SER A 194 -20.40 -4.63 -16.29
CA SER A 194 -20.98 -3.42 -15.71
C SER A 194 -20.17 -2.92 -14.51
N ASP A 195 -19.70 -3.85 -13.66
CA ASP A 195 -18.85 -3.53 -12.53
C ASP A 195 -17.53 -2.88 -13.00
N LEU A 196 -16.90 -3.43 -14.04
CA LEU A 196 -15.68 -2.88 -14.64
C LEU A 196 -15.87 -1.44 -15.14
N ARG A 197 -16.93 -1.18 -15.91
CA ARG A 197 -17.25 0.18 -16.39
C ARG A 197 -17.59 1.16 -15.25
N SER A 198 -18.20 0.65 -14.19
CA SER A 198 -18.48 1.45 -12.99
C SER A 198 -17.18 1.80 -12.27
N ALA A 199 -16.33 0.81 -12.03
CA ALA A 199 -15.05 0.97 -11.35
C ALA A 199 -14.11 1.91 -12.12
N GLU A 200 -14.00 1.74 -13.43
CA GLU A 200 -13.20 2.64 -14.27
C GLU A 200 -13.63 4.11 -14.11
N ARG A 201 -14.94 4.39 -14.20
CA ARG A 201 -15.47 5.75 -14.03
C ARG A 201 -15.23 6.30 -12.63
N GLN A 202 -15.43 5.49 -11.60
CA GLN A 202 -15.20 5.88 -10.21
C GLN A 202 -13.74 6.23 -9.96
N VAL A 203 -12.80 5.39 -10.41
CA VAL A 203 -11.36 5.64 -10.26
C VAL A 203 -10.94 6.90 -11.01
N LYS A 204 -11.40 7.07 -12.26
CA LYS A 204 -11.08 8.26 -13.07
C LYS A 204 -11.62 9.55 -12.46
N ALA A 205 -12.85 9.51 -11.92
CA ALA A 205 -13.45 10.64 -11.25
C ALA A 205 -12.70 10.98 -9.96
N ALA A 206 -12.43 9.98 -9.12
CA ALA A 206 -11.70 10.15 -7.87
C ALA A 206 -10.28 10.67 -8.10
N GLU A 207 -9.56 10.20 -9.12
CA GLU A 207 -8.21 10.72 -9.40
C GLU A 207 -8.24 12.20 -9.79
N ASN A 208 -9.28 12.65 -10.50
CA ASN A 208 -9.41 14.05 -10.85
C ASN A 208 -9.71 14.94 -9.62
N SER A 209 -10.47 14.44 -8.63
CA SER A 209 -10.92 15.24 -7.48
C SER A 209 -10.09 15.08 -6.20
N GLU A 210 -9.54 13.90 -5.95
CA GLU A 210 -8.98 13.51 -4.64
C GLU A 210 -7.47 13.29 -4.67
N PHE A 211 -6.87 13.05 -5.85
CA PHE A 211 -5.46 12.66 -5.96
C PHE A 211 -4.51 13.67 -5.31
N SER A 212 -4.75 14.98 -5.46
CA SER A 212 -3.89 16.01 -4.89
C SER A 212 -3.84 15.94 -3.36
N GLU A 213 -4.97 15.73 -2.69
CA GLU A 213 -5.02 15.61 -1.23
C GLU A 213 -4.49 14.26 -0.74
N TRP A 214 -4.73 13.20 -1.50
CA TRP A 214 -4.13 11.89 -1.23
C TRP A 214 -2.60 11.96 -1.31
N LEU A 215 -2.07 12.63 -2.33
CA LEU A 215 -0.64 12.75 -2.57
C LEU A 215 0.07 13.48 -1.42
N LEU A 216 -0.56 14.49 -0.81
CA LEU A 216 -0.02 15.19 0.36
C LEU A 216 0.21 14.27 1.58
N GLN A 217 -0.47 13.13 1.64
CA GLN A 217 -0.35 12.15 2.72
C GLN A 217 0.57 10.99 2.36
N TRP A 218 1.06 10.93 1.12
CA TRP A 218 1.78 9.78 0.60
C TRP A 218 3.23 9.77 1.08
N GLY A 219 3.63 8.69 1.77
CA GLY A 219 4.96 8.54 2.38
C GLY A 219 6.15 8.81 1.45
N PRO A 220 6.20 8.25 0.22
CA PRO A 220 7.27 8.52 -0.72
C PRO A 220 7.44 10.01 -1.08
N LEU A 221 6.35 10.78 -1.12
CA LEU A 221 6.45 12.23 -1.28
C LEU A 221 7.12 12.88 -0.07
N HIS A 222 6.76 12.47 1.14
CA HIS A 222 7.38 12.99 2.38
C HIS A 222 8.88 12.71 2.38
N SER A 223 9.32 11.51 2.01
CA SER A 223 10.74 11.16 1.92
C SER A 223 11.49 12.01 0.87
N VAL A 224 10.87 12.32 -0.27
CA VAL A 224 11.47 13.23 -1.27
C VAL A 224 11.54 14.66 -0.74
N LEU A 225 10.48 15.15 -0.09
CA LEU A 225 10.45 16.51 0.50
C LEU A 225 11.50 16.67 1.61
N GLU A 226 11.65 15.68 2.48
CA GLU A 226 12.66 15.68 3.54
C GLU A 226 14.08 15.74 2.97
N ARG A 227 14.33 15.12 1.81
CA ARG A 227 15.63 15.17 1.13
C ARG A 227 15.87 16.48 0.39
N LYS A 228 14.87 17.00 -0.33
CA LYS A 228 15.03 18.16 -1.21
C LYS A 228 14.83 19.51 -0.51
N GLU A 229 13.97 19.54 0.50
CA GLU A 229 13.59 20.74 1.26
C GLU A 229 13.65 20.47 2.78
N PRO A 230 14.79 19.98 3.32
CA PRO A 230 14.89 19.49 4.70
C PRO A 230 14.50 20.54 5.73
N GLU A 231 14.94 21.78 5.57
CA GLU A 231 14.66 22.86 6.52
C GLU A 231 13.16 23.15 6.62
N ARG A 232 12.49 23.31 5.48
CA ARG A 232 11.05 23.62 5.42
C ARG A 232 10.21 22.43 5.89
N PHE A 233 10.61 21.21 5.54
CA PHE A 233 9.90 19.99 5.96
C PHE A 233 10.04 19.74 7.47
N ASN A 234 11.25 19.87 8.02
CA ASN A 234 11.50 19.68 9.45
C ASN A 234 10.80 20.75 10.30
N ALA A 235 10.80 22.00 9.85
CA ALA A 235 10.03 23.06 10.52
C ALA A 235 8.52 22.74 10.58
N LEU A 236 7.96 22.15 9.52
CA LEU A 236 6.57 21.70 9.52
C LEU A 236 6.33 20.52 10.47
N ARG A 237 7.28 19.58 10.58
CA ARG A 237 7.21 18.45 11.53
C ARG A 237 7.28 18.92 12.99
N GLU A 238 8.20 19.82 13.30
CA GLU A 238 8.30 20.44 14.63
C GLU A 238 7.02 21.20 14.98
N LYS A 239 6.49 21.98 14.03
CA LYS A 239 5.20 22.65 14.20
C LYS A 239 4.06 21.65 14.43
N GLN A 240 4.02 20.53 13.70
CA GLN A 240 3.00 19.49 13.89
C GLN A 240 3.01 18.92 15.32
N ILE A 241 4.19 18.69 15.90
CA ILE A 241 4.33 18.20 17.28
C ILE A 241 3.81 19.26 18.26
N SER A 242 4.23 20.52 18.09
CA SER A 242 3.78 21.62 18.94
C SER A 242 2.27 21.87 18.84
N ASP A 243 1.70 21.83 17.64
CA ASP A 243 0.26 21.99 17.40
C ASP A 243 -0.55 20.87 18.11
N TYR A 244 -0.03 19.63 18.10
CA TYR A 244 -0.63 18.51 18.83
C TYR A 244 -0.64 18.78 20.34
N GLU A 245 0.51 19.10 20.93
CA GLU A 245 0.65 19.36 22.37
C GLU A 245 -0.26 20.51 22.82
N HIS A 246 -0.26 21.61 22.06
CA HIS A 246 -1.10 22.76 22.35
C HIS A 246 -2.60 22.43 22.25
N THR A 247 -3.01 21.73 21.18
CA THR A 247 -4.41 21.35 20.99
C THR A 247 -4.86 20.36 22.06
N TYR A 248 -4.02 19.39 22.43
CA TYR A 248 -4.30 18.44 23.49
C TYR A 248 -4.52 19.17 24.83
N GLN A 249 -3.61 20.08 25.19
CA GLN A 249 -3.71 20.84 26.43
C GLN A 249 -4.98 21.69 26.45
N MET A 250 -5.30 22.37 25.35
CA MET A 250 -6.52 23.16 25.21
C MET A 250 -7.78 22.31 25.37
N LEU A 251 -7.86 21.13 24.73
CA LEU A 251 -9.00 20.21 24.87
C LEU A 251 -9.11 19.64 26.30
N SER A 252 -7.98 19.30 26.93
CA SER A 252 -7.95 18.87 28.32
C SER A 252 -8.49 19.96 29.26
N ASP A 253 -8.10 21.21 29.03
CA ASP A 253 -8.52 22.35 29.85
C ASP A 253 -9.98 22.74 29.67
N THR A 254 -10.50 22.62 28.45
CA THR A 254 -11.85 23.08 28.08
C THR A 254 -12.91 21.99 28.18
N GLU A 255 -12.55 20.71 28.05
CA GLU A 255 -13.51 19.59 28.03
C GLU A 255 -13.32 18.63 29.20
N LEU A 256 -12.08 18.21 29.50
CA LEU A 256 -11.84 17.19 30.53
C LEU A 256 -11.86 17.78 31.95
N LYS A 257 -11.18 18.90 32.19
CA LYS A 257 -11.15 19.56 33.51
C LYS A 257 -12.55 19.93 34.02
N PRO A 258 -13.42 20.59 33.24
CA PRO A 258 -14.76 20.94 33.72
C PRO A 258 -15.65 19.73 33.98
N SER A 259 -15.41 18.64 33.25
CA SER A 259 -16.16 17.38 33.39
C SER A 259 -15.60 16.45 34.47
N GLY A 260 -14.48 16.82 35.12
CA GLY A 260 -13.80 15.96 36.10
C GLY A 260 -13.22 14.68 35.51
N LEU A 261 -12.94 14.66 34.20
CA LEU A 261 -12.50 13.48 33.44
C LEU A 261 -10.98 13.41 33.23
N VAL A 262 -10.21 14.31 33.83
CA VAL A 262 -8.74 14.29 33.73
C VAL A 262 -8.19 12.99 34.31
N GLY A 263 -7.34 12.29 33.53
CA GLY A 263 -6.79 10.99 33.91
C GLY A 263 -7.71 9.80 33.58
N ASN A 264 -8.88 10.05 32.98
CA ASN A 264 -9.68 9.00 32.36
C ASN A 264 -9.05 8.60 31.02
N THR A 265 -8.55 7.37 30.94
CA THR A 265 -7.81 6.86 29.78
C THR A 265 -8.59 6.96 28.47
N ASP A 266 -9.90 6.71 28.48
CA ASP A 266 -10.71 6.76 27.27
C ASP A 266 -11.01 8.20 26.83
N ALA A 267 -11.23 9.10 27.78
CA ALA A 267 -11.42 10.52 27.51
C ALA A 267 -10.12 11.16 26.99
N ASP A 268 -8.98 10.84 27.60
CA ASP A 268 -7.63 11.26 27.16
C ASP A 268 -7.34 10.75 25.74
N ARG A 269 -7.65 9.47 25.46
CA ARG A 269 -7.52 8.91 24.11
C ARG A 269 -8.37 9.66 23.09
N THR A 270 -9.60 10.01 23.45
CA THR A 270 -10.55 10.69 22.55
C THR A 270 -10.06 12.08 22.16
N ILE A 271 -9.63 12.89 23.14
CA ILE A 271 -9.07 14.22 22.83
C ILE A 271 -7.71 14.12 22.13
N GLY A 272 -6.92 13.08 22.43
CA GLY A 272 -5.65 12.80 21.75
C GLY A 272 -5.81 12.55 20.26
N VAL A 273 -6.78 11.72 19.86
CA VAL A 273 -7.10 11.49 18.44
C VAL A 273 -7.51 12.79 17.75
N ARG A 274 -8.38 13.59 18.38
CA ARG A 274 -8.83 14.88 17.83
C ARG A 274 -7.68 15.89 17.69
N ALA A 275 -6.79 15.95 18.68
CA ALA A 275 -5.60 16.80 18.62
C ALA A 275 -4.66 16.35 17.49
N MET A 276 -4.46 15.04 17.33
CA MET A 276 -3.65 14.48 16.25
C MET A 276 -4.23 14.78 14.86
N GLU A 277 -5.54 14.65 14.68
CA GLU A 277 -6.23 15.01 13.44
C GLU A 277 -6.10 16.50 13.10
N SER A 278 -6.25 17.36 14.11
CA SER A 278 -6.08 18.81 13.97
C SER A 278 -4.65 19.16 13.54
N ALA A 279 -3.64 18.63 14.25
CA ALA A 279 -2.23 18.85 13.92
C ALA A 279 -1.86 18.31 12.54
N LYS A 280 -2.37 17.12 12.17
CA LYS A 280 -2.19 16.54 10.84
C LYS A 280 -2.77 17.45 9.75
N LYS A 281 -3.97 18.01 9.96
CA LYS A 281 -4.58 18.94 9.00
C LYS A 281 -3.72 20.18 8.78
N GLU A 282 -3.20 20.79 9.86
CA GLU A 282 -2.33 21.96 9.75
C GLU A 282 -0.98 21.63 9.10
N PHE A 283 -0.41 20.46 9.38
CA PHE A 283 0.78 19.96 8.69
C PHE A 283 0.55 19.84 7.18
N LEU A 284 -0.56 19.22 6.75
CA LEU A 284 -0.90 19.09 5.33
C LEU A 284 -1.16 20.45 4.66
N ASN A 285 -1.78 21.39 5.37
CA ASN A 285 -1.95 22.78 4.90
C ASN A 285 -0.59 23.44 4.63
N GLY A 286 0.39 23.23 5.51
CA GLY A 286 1.75 23.74 5.35
C GLY A 286 2.55 23.06 4.24
N LEU A 287 2.31 21.75 4.00
CA LEU A 287 2.93 21.01 2.89
C LEU A 287 2.42 21.46 1.51
N ARG A 288 1.14 21.83 1.40
CA ARG A 288 0.51 22.17 0.12
C ARG A 288 1.29 23.18 -0.73
N PRO A 289 1.74 24.35 -0.22
CA PRO A 289 2.54 25.28 -1.02
C PRO A 289 3.90 24.69 -1.46
N LEU A 290 4.56 23.86 -0.63
CA LEU A 290 5.80 23.18 -1.00
C LEU A 290 5.59 22.26 -2.20
N VAL A 291 4.50 21.50 -2.15
CA VAL A 291 4.15 20.53 -3.20
C VAL A 291 3.72 21.24 -4.47
N GLU A 292 3.00 22.35 -4.40
CA GLU A 292 2.64 23.15 -5.58
C GLU A 292 3.88 23.79 -6.23
N GLU A 293 4.83 24.28 -5.42
CA GLU A 293 6.09 24.83 -5.91
C GLU A 293 6.93 23.77 -6.64
N MET A 294 7.08 22.59 -6.05
CA MET A 294 7.92 21.51 -6.58
C MET A 294 7.26 20.69 -7.70
N LEU A 295 5.96 20.40 -7.57
CA LEU A 295 5.22 19.47 -8.43
C LEU A 295 4.08 20.11 -9.23
N GLY A 296 3.78 21.39 -9.03
CA GLY A 296 2.60 22.04 -9.62
C GLY A 296 2.54 21.93 -11.15
N SER A 297 3.68 21.98 -11.85
CA SER A 297 3.74 21.77 -13.30
C SER A 297 3.32 20.35 -13.73
N TYR A 298 3.58 19.34 -12.90
CA TYR A 298 3.23 17.94 -13.13
C TYR A 298 1.81 17.60 -12.62
N LEU A 299 1.25 18.41 -11.73
CA LEU A 299 -0.10 18.22 -11.16
C LEU A 299 -1.20 18.96 -11.93
N LYS A 300 -0.87 20.03 -12.67
CA LYS A 300 -1.82 20.94 -13.37
C LYS A 300 -2.69 20.33 -14.47
N VAL A 301 -2.61 19.02 -14.72
CA VAL A 301 -3.59 18.30 -15.54
C VAL A 301 -4.86 18.07 -14.69
N LYS A 302 -5.60 19.15 -14.39
CA LYS A 302 -6.80 19.18 -13.52
C LYS A 302 -7.93 18.23 -13.93
N ALA A 303 -7.87 17.66 -15.13
CA ALA A 303 -8.68 16.52 -15.51
C ALA A 303 -7.80 15.60 -16.37
N ARG A 304 -6.99 14.76 -15.71
CA ARG A 304 -6.19 13.74 -16.43
C ARG A 304 -7.11 12.89 -17.30
N TRP A 305 -8.28 12.58 -16.78
CA TRP A 305 -9.29 11.80 -17.47
C TRP A 305 -10.42 12.69 -17.99
N ARG A 306 -10.76 12.54 -19.27
CA ARG A 306 -12.03 12.99 -19.81
C ARG A 306 -13.10 11.99 -19.37
N LEU A 307 -14.03 12.44 -18.54
CA LEU A 307 -15.18 11.64 -18.12
C LEU A 307 -16.23 11.75 -19.24
N ASN A 308 -16.51 10.62 -19.91
CA ASN A 308 -17.60 10.47 -20.88
C ASN A 308 -18.82 9.83 -20.22
#